data_AF-A0A661VKJ9-F1
#
_entry.id   AF-A0A661VKJ9-F1
#
_cell.length_a   1.000
_cell.length_b   1.000
_cell.length_c   1.000
_cell.angle_alpha   90.00
_cell.angle_beta   90.00
_cell.angle_gamma   90.00
#
_symmetry.space_group_name_H-M   'P 1'
#
loop_
_entity.id
_entity.type
_entity.pdbx_description
1 polymer ?
#
loop_
_entity_poly.entity_id
_entity_poly.type
_entity_poly.pdbx_seq_one_letter_code
_entity_poly.pdbx_strand_id
1 'polypeptide(L)' 'TYGATEGQKTEWEAVEKLLDMYYEQRGWDSNGIPTKEKLAELGLADIV' A
#
# COMPACT_ATOMS: atom_id res chain seq x y z
N THR A 1 27.81 5.97 -20.19
CA THR A 1 27.66 6.70 -18.91
C THR A 1 26.74 5.87 -18.04
N TYR A 2 27.20 5.34 -16.91
CA TYR A 2 26.34 4.57 -15.99
C TYR A 2 25.40 5.52 -15.26
N GLY A 3 24.15 5.08 -15.03
CA GLY A 3 23.13 5.87 -14.33
C GLY A 3 23.34 5.86 -12.81
N ALA A 4 22.90 6.92 -12.12
CA ALA A 4 23.10 7.08 -10.66
C ALA A 4 22.46 5.97 -9.80
N THR A 5 21.53 5.20 -10.36
CA THR A 5 20.77 4.14 -9.67
C THR A 5 20.93 2.77 -10.34
N GLU A 6 21.90 2.63 -11.23
CA GLU A 6 22.06 1.42 -12.03
C GLU A 6 22.44 0.22 -11.14
N GLY A 7 21.62 -0.83 -11.16
CA GLY A 7 21.79 -2.03 -10.36
C GLY A 7 21.29 -1.94 -8.91
N GLN A 8 20.77 -0.79 -8.48
CA GLN A 8 20.19 -0.65 -7.15
C GLN A 8 18.91 -1.48 -7.03
N LYS A 9 18.83 -2.30 -5.98
CA LYS A 9 17.63 -3.06 -5.60
C LYS A 9 17.16 -2.57 -4.25
N THR A 10 15.84 -2.51 -4.08
CA THR A 10 15.25 -2.24 -2.77
C THR A 10 15.18 -3.55 -1.99
N GLU A 11 15.58 -3.50 -0.72
CA GLU A 11 15.46 -4.63 0.18
C GLU A 11 13.99 -5.02 0.39
N TRP A 12 13.71 -6.32 0.46
CA TRP A 12 12.34 -6.83 0.59
C TRP A 12 11.65 -6.28 1.85
N GLU A 13 12.35 -6.23 2.97
CA GLU A 13 11.82 -5.68 4.23
C GLU A 13 11.43 -4.19 4.10
N ALA A 14 12.17 -3.41 3.31
CA ALA A 14 11.83 -2.02 3.07
C ALA A 14 10.57 -1.87 2.21
N VAL A 15 10.33 -2.82 1.29
CA VAL A 15 9.10 -2.89 0.50
C VAL A 15 7.90 -3.23 1.39
N GLU A 16 8.03 -4.22 2.26
CA GLU A 16 6.96 -4.62 3.19
C GLU A 16 6.56 -3.46 4.11
N LYS A 17 7.53 -2.77 4.71
CA LYS A 17 7.26 -1.59 5.55
C LYS A 17 6.56 -0.47 4.78
N LEU A 18 6.99 -0.21 3.54
CA LEU A 18 6.36 0.80 2.70
C LEU A 18 4.91 0.43 2.36
N LEU A 19 4.65 -0.86 2.13
CA LEU A 19 3.34 -1.38 1.81
C LEU A 19 2.39 -1.26 3.02
N ASP A 20 2.86 -1.62 4.21
CA ASP A 20 2.09 -1.47 5.45
C ASP A 20 1.72 -0.01 5.70
N MET A 21 2.70 0.90 5.58
CA MET A 21 2.46 2.35 5.69
C MET A 21 1.44 2.84 4.66
N TYR A 22 1.46 2.30 3.44
CA TYR A 22 0.51 2.67 2.41
C TYR A 22 -0.91 2.20 2.74
N TYR A 23 -1.07 0.98 3.24
CA TYR A 23 -2.37 0.44 3.67
C TYR A 23 -2.93 1.25 4.84
N GLU A 24 -2.13 1.56 5.85
CA GLU A 24 -2.55 2.39 6.98
C GLU A 24 -3.05 3.77 6.53
N GLN A 25 -2.27 4.46 5.68
CA GLN A 25 -2.66 5.79 5.17
C GLN A 25 -3.94 5.76 4.33
N ARG A 26 -4.19 4.65 3.62
CA ARG A 26 -5.40 4.46 2.82
C ARG A 26 -6.60 3.98 3.63
N GLY A 27 -6.43 3.64 4.91
CA GLY A 27 -7.47 3.01 5.71
C GLY A 27 -7.81 1.61 5.20
N TRP A 28 -6.80 0.88 4.72
CA TRP A 28 -6.88 -0.52 4.32
C TRP A 28 -6.34 -1.40 5.45
N ASP A 29 -6.81 -2.64 5.50
CA ASP A 29 -6.27 -3.64 6.41
C ASP A 29 -4.94 -4.22 5.89
N SER A 30 -4.27 -5.01 6.73
CA SER A 30 -2.99 -5.66 6.36
C SER A 30 -3.13 -6.70 5.23
N ASN A 31 -4.36 -7.05 4.82
CA ASN A 31 -4.62 -7.91 3.66
C ASN A 31 -4.81 -7.09 2.36
N GLY A 32 -4.69 -5.76 2.43
CA GLY A 32 -4.91 -4.86 1.30
C GLY A 32 -6.39 -4.61 0.99
N ILE A 33 -7.29 -4.90 1.93
CA ILE A 33 -8.73 -4.70 1.78
C ILE A 33 -9.11 -3.37 2.42
N PRO A 34 -9.80 -2.45 1.71
CA PRO A 34 -10.31 -1.23 2.31
C PRO A 34 -11.23 -1.54 3.50
N THR A 35 -11.06 -0.80 4.59
CA THR A 35 -11.95 -0.95 5.76
C THR A 35 -13.39 -0.57 5.40
N LYS A 36 -14.36 -1.10 6.17
CA LYS A 36 -15.79 -0.77 6.00
C LYS A 36 -16.05 0.74 6.05
N GLU A 37 -15.30 1.45 6.90
CA GLU A 37 -15.37 2.91 6.98
C GLU A 37 -14.94 3.58 5.67
N LYS A 38 -13.79 3.16 5.11
CA LYS A 38 -13.29 3.67 3.82
C LYS A 38 -14.23 3.32 2.66
N LEU A 39 -14.84 2.13 2.67
CA LEU A 39 -15.83 1.74 1.65
C LEU A 39 -17.10 2.59 1.74
N ALA A 40 -17.57 2.89 2.95
CA ALA A 40 -18.71 3.78 3.15
C ALA A 40 -18.41 5.22 2.70
N GLU A 41 -17.22 5.75 3.01
CA GLU A 41 -16.76 7.07 2.54
C GLU A 41 -16.72 7.16 1.01
N LEU A 42 -16.33 6.07 0.34
CA LEU A 42 -16.25 6.00 -1.12
C LEU A 42 -17.59 5.64 -1.80
N GLY A 43 -18.65 5.38 -1.04
CA GLY A 43 -19.93 4.92 -1.58
C GLY A 43 -19.89 3.52 -2.18
N LEU A 44 -18.94 2.68 -1.75
CA LEU A 44 -18.71 1.31 -2.22
C LEU A 44 -19.10 0.26 -1.17
N ALA A 45 -19.95 0.62 -0.20
CA ALA A 45 -20.33 -0.23 0.92
C ALA A 45 -20.98 -1.56 0.47
N ASP A 46 -21.58 -1.60 -0.72
CA ASP A 46 -22.31 -2.77 -1.25
C ASP A 46 -21.44 -3.76 -2.05
N ILE A 47 -20.12 -3.54 -2.14
CA ILE A 47 -19.20 -4.32 -3.02
C ILE A 47 -18.47 -5.45 -2.26
N VAL A 48 -18.54 -5.47 -0.92
CA VAL A 48 -17.83 -6.44 -0.05
C VAL A 48 -18.74 -7.52 0.49
#